data_AF-A0A182SGX6-F1
#
_entry.id   AF-A0A182SGX6-F1
#
_cell.length_a   1.000
_cell.length_b   1.000
_cell.length_c   1.000
_cell.angle_alpha   90.00
_cell.angle_beta   90.00
_cell.angle_gamma   90.00
#
_symmetry.space_group_name_H-M   'P 1'
#
loop_
_entity.id
_entity.type
_entity.pdbx_description
1 polymer ?
#
loop_
_entity_poly.entity_id
_entity_poly.type
_entity_poly.pdbx_seq_one_letter_code
_entity_poly.pdbx_strand_id
1 'polypeptide(L)'
;MFRIQWKRKMSRGTSQIAMNFVKRIMTMDEKYVESIWSLLKSAIQEIQKKNNSGLSFEELYRNAYTMVLHKHGERLYSGLKEVVTHHLESKVREEVLRSFNCNFLQTLNQCWNDHQTSMVMIRDILMYMDRVYVQQNDVDNVYNLGLNIFRDQVRVITLANSML
;
A
#
# COMPACT_ATOMS: atom_id res chain seq x y z
N MET A 1 19.35 -8.16 11.05
CA MET A 1 20.03 -9.31 10.41
C MET A 1 19.17 -9.96 9.30
N PHE A 2 17.84 -10.03 9.42
CA PHE A 2 16.93 -10.58 8.39
C PHE A 2 16.80 -9.77 7.07
N ARG A 3 16.99 -8.44 7.11
CA ARG A 3 16.86 -7.52 5.95
C ARG A 3 17.94 -7.69 4.87
N ILE A 4 19.11 -8.24 5.21
CA ILE A 4 20.30 -8.27 4.33
C ILE A 4 20.39 -9.60 3.54
N GLN A 5 20.02 -10.73 4.16
CA GLN A 5 19.99 -12.02 3.47
C GLN A 5 18.93 -12.08 2.36
N TRP A 6 17.83 -11.34 2.52
CA TRP A 6 16.68 -11.40 1.62
C TRP A 6 16.92 -10.69 0.28
N LYS A 7 17.62 -9.55 0.27
CA LYS A 7 17.98 -8.82 -0.97
C LYS A 7 18.90 -9.61 -1.90
N ARG A 8 19.83 -10.42 -1.35
CA ARG A 8 20.82 -11.18 -2.15
C ARG A 8 20.22 -12.36 -2.91
N LYS A 9 19.08 -12.91 -2.49
CA LYS A 9 18.45 -14.08 -3.12
C LYS A 9 17.56 -13.73 -4.32
N MET A 10 17.19 -12.46 -4.49
CA MET A 10 16.25 -11.95 -5.51
C MET A 10 16.87 -11.57 -6.86
N SER A 11 18.21 -11.58 -7.00
CA SER A 11 18.91 -11.00 -8.17
C SER A 11 19.38 -12.02 -9.22
N ARG A 12 18.99 -13.30 -9.14
CA ARG A 12 19.46 -14.34 -10.08
C ARG A 12 18.31 -14.96 -10.88
N GLY A 13 18.10 -14.37 -12.05
CA GLY A 13 17.73 -14.96 -13.35
C GLY A 13 16.55 -15.95 -13.44
N THR A 14 15.60 -15.67 -14.33
CA THR A 14 14.64 -16.67 -14.82
C THR A 14 14.69 -16.80 -16.35
N SER A 15 14.73 -18.04 -16.83
CA SER A 15 15.02 -18.46 -18.21
C SER A 15 13.78 -18.44 -19.13
N GLN A 16 14.01 -18.31 -20.45
CA GLN A 16 13.01 -18.24 -21.53
C GLN A 16 11.97 -19.39 -21.53
N ILE A 17 12.32 -20.55 -20.97
CA ILE A 17 11.43 -21.72 -20.84
C ILE A 17 10.30 -21.46 -19.81
N ALA A 18 10.56 -20.69 -18.76
CA ALA A 18 9.53 -20.28 -17.80
C ALA A 18 8.50 -19.34 -18.45
N MET A 19 8.93 -18.50 -19.38
CA MET A 19 8.06 -17.58 -20.12
C MET A 19 7.09 -18.31 -21.06
N ASN A 20 7.48 -19.45 -21.62
CA ASN A 20 6.58 -20.28 -22.42
C ASN A 20 5.55 -21.06 -21.57
N PHE A 21 5.88 -21.39 -20.32
CA PHE A 21 4.94 -22.00 -19.37
C PHE A 21 3.89 -20.99 -18.87
N VAL A 22 4.29 -19.73 -18.70
CA VAL A 22 3.40 -18.60 -18.40
C VAL A 22 2.34 -18.40 -19.48
N LYS A 23 2.56 -18.82 -20.73
CA LYS A 23 1.56 -18.68 -21.82
C LYS A 23 0.33 -19.60 -21.65
N ARG A 24 0.40 -20.59 -20.75
CA ARG A 24 -0.68 -21.53 -20.40
C ARG A 24 -1.48 -21.02 -19.20
N ILE A 25 -1.84 -19.74 -19.23
CA ILE A 25 -2.55 -19.01 -18.16
C ILE A 25 -3.93 -19.64 -17.96
N MET A 26 -4.13 -20.26 -16.79
CA MET A 26 -5.48 -20.37 -16.23
C MET A 26 -5.88 -18.95 -15.84
N THR A 27 -6.95 -18.43 -16.47
CA THR A 27 -7.61 -17.22 -16.00
C THR A 27 -8.01 -17.44 -14.54
N MET A 28 -7.51 -16.62 -13.62
CA MET A 28 -8.00 -16.65 -12.24
C MET A 28 -9.49 -16.29 -12.27
N ASP A 29 -10.30 -17.06 -11.54
CA ASP A 29 -11.71 -16.72 -11.36
C ASP A 29 -11.83 -15.38 -10.62
N GLU A 30 -12.73 -14.53 -11.08
CA GLU A 30 -12.94 -13.17 -10.58
C GLU A 30 -13.27 -13.18 -9.07
N LYS A 31 -14.00 -14.20 -8.59
CA LYS A 31 -14.31 -14.37 -7.17
C LYS A 31 -13.08 -14.63 -6.32
N TYR A 32 -12.08 -15.34 -6.87
CA TYR A 32 -10.82 -15.60 -6.19
C TYR A 32 -9.93 -14.35 -6.14
N VAL A 33 -9.95 -13.55 -7.22
CA VAL A 33 -9.27 -12.23 -7.22
C VAL A 33 -9.88 -11.31 -6.18
N GLU A 34 -11.22 -11.26 -6.09
CA GLU A 34 -11.93 -10.47 -5.07
C GLU A 34 -11.59 -10.93 -3.65
N SER A 35 -11.53 -12.25 -3.40
CA SER A 35 -11.22 -12.74 -2.06
C SER A 35 -9.81 -12.39 -1.62
N ILE A 36 -8.83 -12.48 -2.54
CA ILE A 36 -7.46 -12.03 -2.29
C ILE A 36 -7.42 -10.53 -2.02
N TRP A 37 -8.09 -9.73 -2.85
CA TRP A 37 -8.13 -8.29 -2.66
C TRP A 37 -8.77 -7.89 -1.32
N SER A 38 -9.88 -8.54 -0.95
CA SER A 38 -10.57 -8.31 0.32
C SER A 38 -9.65 -8.60 1.52
N LEU A 39 -8.90 -9.71 1.46
CA LEU A 39 -7.89 -10.04 2.47
C LEU A 39 -6.80 -8.97 2.58
N LEU A 40 -6.23 -8.56 1.44
CA LEU A 40 -5.19 -7.52 1.40
C LEU A 40 -5.71 -6.17 1.90
N LYS A 41 -6.90 -5.78 1.49
CA LYS A 41 -7.59 -4.56 1.94
C LYS A 41 -7.76 -4.55 3.46
N SER A 42 -8.26 -5.65 4.02
CA SER A 42 -8.43 -5.79 5.47
C SER A 42 -7.09 -5.66 6.20
N ALA A 43 -6.05 -6.34 5.72
CA ALA A 43 -4.72 -6.27 6.31
C ALA A 43 -4.12 -4.85 6.25
N ILE A 44 -4.29 -4.13 5.13
CA ILE A 44 -3.86 -2.73 5.00
C ILE A 44 -4.57 -1.85 6.03
N GLN A 45 -5.87 -2.03 6.21
CA GLN A 45 -6.65 -1.29 7.21
C GLN A 45 -6.17 -1.60 8.64
N GLU A 46 -5.88 -2.86 8.97
CA GLU A 46 -5.35 -3.23 10.27
C GLU A 46 -3.95 -2.64 10.50
N ILE A 47 -3.09 -2.60 9.48
CA ILE A 47 -1.79 -1.93 9.54
C ILE A 47 -1.95 -0.42 9.82
N GLN A 48 -2.88 0.25 9.16
CA GLN A 48 -3.19 1.67 9.38
C GLN A 48 -3.73 1.93 10.80
N LYS A 49 -4.48 0.98 11.38
CA LYS A 49 -4.93 1.02 12.78
C LYS A 49 -3.86 0.61 13.80
N LYS A 50 -2.63 0.33 13.35
CA LYS A 50 -1.51 -0.20 14.17
C LYS A 50 -1.80 -1.57 14.79
N ASN A 51 -2.71 -2.35 14.22
CA ASN A 51 -3.08 -3.69 14.68
C ASN A 51 -2.47 -4.79 13.79
N ASN A 52 -1.14 -4.82 13.68
CA ASN A 52 -0.42 -5.72 12.75
C ASN A 52 0.10 -7.03 13.36
N SER A 53 -0.08 -7.26 14.67
CA SER A 53 0.49 -8.41 15.38
C SER A 53 -0.06 -9.77 14.92
N GLY A 54 -1.29 -9.81 14.42
CA GLY A 54 -1.93 -11.03 13.91
C GLY A 54 -1.72 -11.28 12.41
N LEU A 55 -0.97 -10.44 11.70
CA LEU A 55 -0.85 -10.51 10.24
C LEU A 55 0.32 -11.38 9.80
N SER A 56 0.06 -12.29 8.86
CA SER A 56 1.11 -13.06 8.19
C SER A 56 1.65 -12.30 6.97
N PHE A 57 2.77 -11.59 7.14
CA PHE A 57 3.40 -10.83 6.05
C PHE A 57 3.79 -11.70 4.84
N GLU A 58 4.15 -12.96 5.07
CA GLU A 58 4.48 -13.90 4.00
C GLU A 58 3.24 -14.25 3.17
N GLU A 59 2.11 -14.53 3.83
CA GLU A 59 0.85 -14.81 3.17
C GLU A 59 0.35 -13.61 2.36
N LEU A 60 0.38 -12.42 2.98
CA LEU A 60 -0.01 -11.18 2.31
C LEU A 60 0.86 -10.89 1.09
N TYR A 61 2.18 -11.07 1.20
CA TYR A 61 3.09 -10.92 0.07
C TYR A 61 2.80 -11.93 -1.05
N ARG A 62 2.56 -13.21 -0.73
CA ARG A 62 2.22 -14.25 -1.71
C ARG A 62 0.92 -13.94 -2.46
N ASN A 63 -0.06 -13.40 -1.75
CA ASN A 63 -1.34 -12.98 -2.30
C ASN A 63 -1.18 -11.78 -3.25
N ALA A 64 -0.45 -10.74 -2.83
CA ALA A 64 -0.13 -9.59 -3.68
C ALA A 64 0.67 -9.99 -4.92
N TYR A 65 1.66 -10.88 -4.76
CA TYR A 65 2.42 -11.46 -5.87
C TYR A 65 1.50 -12.17 -6.88
N THR A 66 0.57 -12.99 -6.39
CA THR A 66 -0.38 -13.74 -7.23
C THR A 66 -1.25 -12.81 -8.07
N MET A 67 -1.78 -11.72 -7.49
CA MET A 67 -2.57 -10.73 -8.23
C MET A 67 -1.77 -10.08 -9.37
N VAL A 68 -0.55 -9.62 -9.08
CA VAL A 68 0.29 -8.94 -10.10
C VAL A 68 0.73 -9.92 -11.18
N LEU A 69 1.09 -11.17 -10.81
CA LEU A 69 1.48 -12.21 -11.76
C LEU A 69 0.39 -12.50 -12.79
N HIS A 70 -0.86 -12.55 -12.34
CA HIS A 70 -2.04 -12.80 -13.19
C HIS A 70 -2.65 -11.51 -13.75
N LYS A 71 -1.85 -10.44 -13.87
CA LYS A 71 -2.23 -9.17 -14.54
C LYS A 71 -3.33 -8.36 -13.84
N HIS A 72 -3.60 -8.60 -12.56
CA HIS A 72 -4.49 -7.78 -11.73
C HIS A 72 -3.74 -6.69 -10.92
N GLY A 73 -2.61 -6.21 -11.44
CA GLY A 73 -1.79 -5.18 -10.78
C GLY A 73 -2.49 -3.81 -10.70
N GLU A 74 -3.25 -3.44 -11.73
CA GLU A 74 -4.02 -2.19 -11.76
C GLU A 74 -5.03 -2.13 -10.62
N ARG A 75 -5.83 -3.19 -10.48
CA ARG A 75 -6.82 -3.33 -9.40
C ARG A 75 -6.19 -3.23 -8.02
N LEU A 76 -5.03 -3.85 -7.83
CA LEU A 76 -4.31 -3.79 -6.56
C LEU A 76 -3.80 -2.36 -6.28
N TYR A 77 -3.29 -1.68 -7.30
CA TYR A 77 -2.78 -0.31 -7.18
C TYR A 77 -3.90 0.72 -6.93
N SER A 78 -4.99 0.66 -7.69
CA SER A 78 -6.16 1.53 -7.52
C SER A 78 -6.82 1.30 -6.16
N GLY A 79 -7.02 0.04 -5.78
CA GLY A 79 -7.56 -0.33 -4.49
C GLY A 79 -6.69 0.16 -3.32
N LEU A 80 -5.37 0.04 -3.42
CA LEU A 80 -4.44 0.60 -2.43
C LEU A 80 -4.65 2.11 -2.29
N LYS A 81 -4.67 2.83 -3.42
CA LYS A 81 -4.85 4.29 -3.44
C LYS A 81 -6.15 4.69 -2.75
N GLU A 82 -7.25 3.99 -3.02
CA GLU A 82 -8.55 4.23 -2.39
C GLU A 82 -8.51 4.01 -0.89
N VAL A 83 -7.95 2.89 -0.42
CA VAL A 83 -7.90 2.55 1.01
C VAL A 83 -7.04 3.56 1.78
N VAL A 84 -5.90 3.97 1.24
CA VAL A 84 -5.04 4.98 1.86
C VAL A 84 -5.73 6.35 1.89
N THR A 85 -6.36 6.76 0.79
CA THR A 85 -7.09 8.03 0.71
C THR A 85 -8.22 8.09 1.73
N HIS A 86 -9.06 7.05 1.76
CA HIS A 86 -10.18 6.97 2.68
C HIS A 86 -9.73 7.01 4.16
N HIS A 87 -8.64 6.32 4.51
CA HIS A 87 -8.11 6.35 5.87
C HIS A 87 -7.67 7.77 6.28
N LEU A 88 -6.93 8.45 5.41
CA LEU A 88 -6.46 9.81 5.68
C LEU A 88 -7.60 10.82 5.77
N GLU A 89 -8.64 10.68 4.93
CA GLU A 89 -9.82 11.53 4.94
C GLU A 89 -10.71 11.34 6.16
N SER A 90 -10.96 10.09 6.55
CA SER A 90 -11.91 9.77 7.62
C SER A 90 -11.30 9.81 9.03
N LYS A 91 -9.99 9.60 9.17
CA LYS A 91 -9.34 9.53 10.49
C LYS A 91 -8.36 10.66 10.71
N VAL A 92 -7.32 10.74 9.87
CA VAL A 92 -6.24 11.71 10.08
C VAL A 92 -6.77 13.15 9.97
N ARG A 93 -7.61 13.43 8.97
CA ARG A 93 -8.23 14.76 8.81
C ARG A 93 -9.04 15.16 10.04
N GLU A 94 -9.92 14.27 10.53
CA GLU A 94 -10.74 14.56 11.71
C GLU A 94 -9.89 14.82 12.96
N GLU A 95 -8.86 14.02 13.19
CA GLU A 95 -7.98 14.13 14.35
C GLU A 95 -7.17 15.44 14.34
N VAL A 96 -6.65 15.81 13.17
CA VAL A 96 -5.93 17.07 12.96
C VAL A 96 -6.87 18.29 13.12
N LEU A 97 -8.10 18.22 12.62
CA LEU A 97 -9.09 19.29 12.80
C LEU A 97 -9.50 19.47 14.27
N ARG A 98 -9.66 18.38 15.02
CA ARG A 98 -10.00 18.44 16.46
C ARG A 98 -8.88 19.04 17.31
N SER A 99 -7.63 18.86 16.90
CA SER A 99 -6.44 19.41 17.58
C SER A 99 -6.04 20.80 17.08
N PHE A 100 -6.83 21.42 16.21
CA PHE A 100 -6.45 22.70 15.59
C PHE A 100 -6.18 23.81 16.62
N ASN A 101 -7.06 23.92 17.62
CA ASN A 101 -6.94 24.93 18.68
C ASN A 101 -6.03 24.50 19.84
N CYS A 102 -5.58 23.24 19.87
CA CYS A 102 -4.72 22.70 20.92
C CYS A 102 -3.82 21.58 20.40
N ASN A 103 -2.51 21.82 20.40
CA ASN A 103 -1.48 20.84 20.02
C ASN A 103 -1.49 20.41 18.54
N PHE A 104 -2.01 21.22 17.63
CA PHE A 104 -2.06 20.95 16.19
C PHE A 104 -0.77 20.35 15.60
N LEU A 105 0.38 21.00 15.82
CA LEU A 105 1.66 20.53 15.28
C LEU A 105 2.08 19.18 15.85
N GLN A 106 1.77 18.93 17.13
CA GLN A 106 2.10 17.67 17.79
C GLN A 106 1.24 16.54 17.22
N THR A 107 -0.08 16.76 17.09
CA THR A 107 -1.01 15.77 16.52
C THR A 107 -0.68 15.50 15.05
N LEU A 108 -0.43 16.54 14.26
CA LEU A 108 -0.05 16.39 12.85
C LEU A 108 1.24 15.58 12.70
N ASN A 109 2.26 15.88 13.52
CA ASN A 109 3.51 15.12 13.51
C ASN A 109 3.30 13.66 13.93
N GLN A 110 2.43 13.40 14.91
CA GLN A 110 2.09 12.04 15.32
C GLN A 110 1.41 11.26 14.18
N CYS A 111 0.36 11.83 13.57
CA CYS A 111 -0.32 11.23 12.43
C CYS A 111 0.65 10.98 11.25
N TRP A 112 1.59 11.89 11.01
CA TRP A 112 2.61 11.72 9.99
C TRP A 112 3.55 10.53 10.27
N ASN A 113 4.09 10.42 11.48
CA ASN A 113 4.96 9.32 11.87
C ASN A 113 4.25 7.96 11.76
N ASP A 114 2.97 7.92 12.14
CA ASP A 114 2.12 6.75 12.04
C ASP A 114 1.86 6.36 10.57
N HIS A 115 1.59 7.36 9.73
CA HIS A 115 1.43 7.17 8.29
C HIS A 115 2.72 6.64 7.65
N GLN A 116 3.89 7.20 7.96
CA GLN A 116 5.16 6.71 7.44
C GLN A 116 5.42 5.24 7.84
N THR A 117 5.15 4.91 9.11
CA THR A 117 5.34 3.55 9.64
C THR A 117 4.41 2.55 8.95
N SER A 118 3.13 2.89 8.79
CA SER A 118 2.16 2.05 8.08
C SER A 118 2.52 1.88 6.60
N MET A 119 2.91 2.94 5.90
CA MET A 119 3.29 2.89 4.49
C MET A 119 4.54 2.06 4.23
N VAL A 120 5.51 2.03 5.14
CA VAL A 120 6.68 1.14 5.02
C VAL A 120 6.24 -0.33 5.08
N MET A 121 5.35 -0.69 6.01
CA MET A 121 4.83 -2.07 6.11
C MET A 121 4.00 -2.46 4.87
N ILE A 122 3.14 -1.56 4.39
CA ILE A 122 2.34 -1.78 3.19
C ILE A 122 3.24 -1.99 1.96
N ARG A 123 4.28 -1.15 1.80
CA ARG A 123 5.28 -1.31 0.73
C ARG A 123 5.98 -2.66 0.80
N ASP A 124 6.31 -3.14 2.00
CA ASP A 124 7.00 -4.41 2.15
C ASP A 124 6.11 -5.60 1.75
N ILE A 125 4.80 -5.54 2.02
CA ILE A 125 3.80 -6.51 1.52
C ILE A 125 3.64 -6.42 0.00
N LEU A 126 3.55 -5.21 -0.54
CA LEU A 126 3.27 -4.95 -1.95
C LEU A 126 4.54 -4.82 -2.82
N MET A 127 5.69 -5.29 -2.31
CA MET A 127 6.99 -5.05 -2.93
C MET A 127 7.09 -5.54 -4.39
N TYR A 128 6.40 -6.63 -4.72
CA TYR A 128 6.41 -7.14 -6.09
C TYR A 128 5.63 -6.23 -7.06
N MET A 129 4.55 -5.59 -6.60
CA MET A 129 3.82 -4.58 -7.36
C MET A 129 4.73 -3.39 -7.70
N ASP A 130 5.51 -2.91 -6.72
CA ASP A 130 6.51 -1.83 -6.93
C ASP A 130 7.57 -2.19 -7.98
N ARG A 131 8.00 -3.46 -8.02
CA ARG A 131 9.05 -3.91 -8.93
C ARG A 131 8.56 -4.22 -10.34
N VAL A 132 7.28 -4.56 -10.49
CA VAL A 132 6.75 -5.04 -11.78
C VAL A 132 5.73 -4.06 -12.31
N TYR A 133 4.60 -3.90 -11.62
CA TYR A 133 3.49 -3.09 -12.12
C TYR A 133 3.87 -1.61 -12.19
N VAL A 134 4.44 -1.06 -11.12
CA VAL A 134 4.79 0.36 -11.03
C VAL A 134 5.83 0.75 -12.09
N GLN A 135 6.88 -0.06 -12.25
CA GLN A 135 7.92 0.17 -13.27
C GLN A 135 7.39 0.04 -14.71
N GLN A 136 6.44 -0.87 -14.95
CA GLN A 136 5.87 -1.08 -16.29
C GLN A 136 4.90 0.03 -16.71
N ASN A 137 4.19 0.62 -15.76
CA ASN A 137 3.14 1.61 -16.02
C ASN A 137 3.56 3.05 -15.72
N ASP A 138 4.81 3.26 -15.29
CA ASP A 138 5.37 4.58 -14.96
C ASP A 138 4.50 5.38 -13.96
N VAL A 139 4.02 4.69 -12.92
CA VAL A 139 3.25 5.29 -11.83
C VAL A 139 4.12 5.48 -10.58
N ASP A 140 3.62 6.23 -9.60
CA ASP A 140 4.29 6.35 -8.31
C ASP A 140 4.44 5.00 -7.62
N ASN A 141 5.60 4.75 -6.99
CA ASN A 141 5.73 3.60 -6.09
C ASN A 141 4.84 3.77 -4.85
N VAL A 142 4.58 2.67 -4.15
CA VAL A 142 3.69 2.62 -2.98
C VAL A 142 4.03 3.69 -1.95
N TYR A 143 5.32 3.90 -1.66
CA TYR A 143 5.73 4.88 -0.67
C TYR A 143 5.43 6.31 -1.14
N ASN A 144 5.83 6.67 -2.36
CA ASN A 144 5.60 8.00 -2.95
C ASN A 144 4.11 8.30 -3.10
N LEU A 145 3.30 7.31 -3.50
CA LEU A 145 1.85 7.41 -3.53
C LEU A 145 1.31 7.83 -2.16
N GLY A 146 1.75 7.16 -1.09
CA GLY A 146 1.35 7.51 0.28
C GLY A 146 1.77 8.92 0.69
N LEU A 147 2.96 9.38 0.29
CA LEU A 147 3.42 10.75 0.56
C LEU A 147 2.54 11.78 -0.17
N ASN A 148 2.24 11.52 -1.44
CA ASN A 148 1.44 12.41 -2.28
C ASN A 148 0.02 12.56 -1.72
N ILE A 149 -0.63 11.44 -1.35
CA ILE A 149 -1.96 11.48 -0.74
C ILE A 149 -1.92 12.24 0.59
N PHE A 150 -0.97 11.95 1.48
CA PHE A 150 -0.88 12.67 2.77
C PHE A 150 -0.69 14.18 2.59
N ARG A 151 0.23 14.58 1.70
CA ARG A 151 0.46 15.99 1.36
C ARG A 151 -0.83 16.67 0.89
N ASP A 152 -1.56 16.03 -0.01
CA ASP A 152 -2.78 16.60 -0.59
C ASP A 152 -3.87 16.73 0.47
N GLN A 153 -4.00 15.75 1.38
CA GLN A 153 -4.93 15.82 2.51
C GLN A 153 -4.59 16.94 3.50
N VAL A 154 -3.31 17.14 3.82
CA VAL A 154 -2.86 18.25 4.68
C VAL A 154 -3.14 19.61 4.03
N ARG A 155 -2.90 19.75 2.72
CA ARG A 155 -3.22 20.98 1.99
C ARG A 155 -4.70 21.33 2.07
N VAL A 156 -5.59 20.33 1.92
CA VAL A 156 -7.04 20.54 2.04
C VAL A 156 -7.42 21.06 3.43
N ILE A 157 -6.81 20.53 4.50
CA ILE A 157 -7.05 20.99 5.88
C ILE A 157 -6.68 22.47 6.03
N THR A 158 -5.52 22.88 5.52
CA THR A 158 -5.07 24.28 5.62
C THR A 158 -5.95 25.23 4.81
N LEU A 159 -6.38 24.84 3.62
CA LEU A 159 -7.23 25.66 2.74
C LEU A 159 -8.67 25.80 3.26
N ALA A 160 -9.24 24.75 3.85
CA ALA A 160 -10.58 24.81 4.44
C ALA A 160 -10.65 25.83 5.58
N ASN A 161 -9.56 25.98 6.34
CA ASN A 161 -9.48 26.93 7.46
C ASN A 161 -9.10 28.35 7.04
N SER A 162 -8.56 28.60 5.83
CA SER A 162 -8.35 29.96 5.34
C SER A 162 -9.62 30.63 4.80
N MET A 163 -10.72 29.87 4.69
CA MET A 163 -12.04 30.36 4.24
C MET A 163 -13.04 30.54 5.39
N LEU A 164 -12.61 30.28 6.64
CA LEU A 164 -13.36 30.53 7.88
C LEU A 164 -12.71 31.70 8.63
#